data_AF-A0A5M3MYD5-F1
#
_entry.id   AF-A0A5M3MYD5-F1
#
_cell.length_a   1.000
_cell.length_b   1.000
_cell.length_c   1.000
_cell.angle_alpha   90.00
_cell.angle_beta   90.00
_cell.angle_gamma   90.00
#
_symmetry.space_group_name_H-M   'P 1'
#
loop_
_entity.id
_entity.type
_entity.pdbx_description
1 polymer ?
#
loop_
_entity_poly.entity_id
_entity_poly.type
_entity_poly.pdbx_seq_one_letter_code
_entity_poly.pdbx_strand_id
1 'polypeptide(L)'
;MGLSRLLPFASLAFLATSVAGQPAWTSDPALPPAVPLAVRSPYLSAWLPQGAGTSLTGTWPTFWTGSFLGWTGYVSVDGTAYNWMGAPAVPNLSPANATQKSMSYTSTQSTFVLSAGPVDLTINFLSPVEPTDLVKLGTPFSYMAISAAANDGGSHNVSIYSDITAEWAVGDTTQLVNWTSTTTGDVWTHQVGPSAPILYTEFNDHTHRLVLATGYTDNSTGVENQPVEESGNMLIMILSYTQATNDTSLIKPYISALETWTDYLVGNALTPGGQLSTDDFEPFPDTAGNFSTFIVQTATDAGGQHLNFNYGNSSSWLSAYNLWADKLIKTNVFPQDVIDKETAWYKTQVGQYGLALDSREPWSKTDWELWTAAFVSDTDVRNSIIDGQFAYITSGAAGNIFPFSDLYDTGAGTAHDLNLVSPAGSGITYQFQARPVVGGHLALLVA
;
A
#
# COMPACT_ATOMS: atom_id res chain seq x y z
N MET A 1 -58.78 11.66 29.70
CA MET A 1 -58.62 10.46 28.85
C MET A 1 -59.38 10.74 27.56
N GLY A 2 -58.83 10.95 26.38
CA GLY A 2 -57.49 10.99 25.80
C GLY A 2 -57.76 11.11 24.29
N LEU A 3 -57.64 12.32 23.73
CA LEU A 3 -57.87 12.57 22.30
C LEU A 3 -56.63 12.12 21.51
N SER A 4 -56.71 10.97 20.84
CA SER A 4 -55.69 10.49 19.91
C SER A 4 -55.84 11.18 18.55
N ARG A 5 -54.89 12.08 18.23
CA ARG A 5 -54.72 12.67 16.90
C ARG A 5 -54.09 11.61 15.96
N LEU A 6 -54.81 11.23 14.91
CA LEU A 6 -54.25 10.53 13.75
C LEU A 6 -53.54 11.56 12.84
N LEU A 7 -52.24 11.41 12.66
CA LEU A 7 -51.48 12.10 11.61
C LEU A 7 -51.50 11.23 10.33
N PRO A 8 -51.69 11.81 9.13
CA PRO A 8 -51.66 11.05 7.89
C PRO A 8 -50.21 10.72 7.50
N PHE A 9 -49.95 9.45 7.18
CA PHE A 9 -48.73 9.03 6.51
C PHE A 9 -48.70 9.64 5.10
N ALA A 10 -47.81 10.61 4.89
CA ALA A 10 -47.45 11.07 3.55
C ALA A 10 -46.50 10.03 2.93
N SER A 11 -46.98 9.28 1.94
CA SER A 11 -46.17 8.39 1.13
C SER A 11 -45.17 9.22 0.31
N LEU A 12 -43.90 9.23 0.72
CA LEU A 12 -42.82 9.73 -0.13
C LEU A 12 -42.66 8.77 -1.31
N ALA A 13 -43.12 9.20 -2.49
CA ALA A 13 -42.75 8.57 -3.74
C ALA A 13 -41.26 8.87 -3.98
N PHE A 14 -40.41 7.87 -3.81
CA PHE A 14 -39.03 7.92 -4.30
C PHE A 14 -39.08 8.00 -5.83
N LEU A 15 -38.84 9.19 -6.39
CA LEU A 15 -38.41 9.29 -7.78
C LEU A 15 -37.03 8.64 -7.87
N ALA A 16 -36.96 7.46 -8.47
CA ALA A 16 -35.71 6.86 -8.88
C ALA A 16 -35.09 7.73 -9.98
N THR A 17 -34.21 8.64 -9.59
CA THR A 17 -33.24 9.24 -10.50
C THR A 17 -32.31 8.13 -10.97
N SER A 18 -32.33 7.81 -12.26
CA SER A 18 -31.38 6.88 -12.88
C SER A 18 -29.96 7.41 -12.66
N VAL A 19 -29.19 6.73 -11.81
CA VAL A 19 -27.74 6.98 -11.67
C VAL A 19 -27.08 6.48 -12.94
N ALA A 20 -26.62 7.40 -13.80
CA ALA A 20 -25.70 7.05 -14.86
C ALA A 20 -24.36 6.65 -14.23
N GLY A 21 -23.79 5.52 -14.64
CA GLY A 21 -22.37 5.19 -14.38
C GLY A 21 -22.05 4.01 -13.46
N GLN A 22 -23.01 3.14 -13.11
CA GLN A 22 -22.69 1.88 -12.43
C GLN A 22 -22.28 0.80 -13.44
N PRO A 23 -21.23 -0.01 -13.17
CA PRO A 23 -20.85 -1.10 -14.05
C PRO A 23 -21.98 -2.13 -14.19
N ALA A 24 -21.98 -2.88 -15.31
CA ALA A 24 -22.95 -3.95 -15.56
C ALA A 24 -22.73 -5.21 -14.68
N TRP A 25 -21.87 -5.11 -13.66
CA TRP A 25 -21.41 -6.18 -12.80
C TRP A 25 -21.33 -5.65 -11.35
N THR A 26 -21.30 -6.54 -10.36
CA THR A 26 -21.32 -6.14 -8.94
C THR A 26 -19.94 -6.17 -8.29
N SER A 27 -19.66 -5.22 -7.39
CA SER A 27 -18.45 -5.20 -6.56
C SER A 27 -18.78 -5.52 -5.09
N ASP A 28 -17.84 -6.16 -4.38
CA ASP A 28 -17.92 -6.43 -2.94
C ASP A 28 -16.52 -6.31 -2.30
N PRO A 29 -16.32 -5.53 -1.22
CA PRO A 29 -17.30 -4.70 -0.51
C PRO A 29 -17.71 -3.41 -1.23
N ALA A 30 -16.88 -2.89 -2.15
CA ALA A 30 -17.14 -1.67 -2.91
C ALA A 30 -16.34 -1.68 -4.23
N LEU A 31 -16.53 -0.69 -5.09
CA LEU A 31 -15.70 -0.49 -6.27
C LEU A 31 -14.45 0.33 -5.87
N PRO A 32 -13.25 -0.28 -5.80
CA PRO A 32 -12.05 0.48 -5.48
C PRO A 32 -11.55 1.24 -6.72
N PRO A 33 -10.72 2.29 -6.57
CA PRO A 33 -10.11 3.01 -7.68
C PRO A 33 -9.24 2.12 -8.60
N ALA A 34 -8.57 1.13 -8.00
CA ALA A 34 -7.85 0.07 -8.68
C ALA A 34 -7.92 -1.23 -7.87
N VAL A 35 -7.92 -2.38 -8.55
CA VAL A 35 -7.92 -3.71 -7.91
C VAL A 35 -6.51 -4.29 -7.93
N PRO A 36 -5.97 -4.77 -6.80
CA PRO A 36 -4.68 -5.44 -6.78
C PRO A 36 -4.77 -6.80 -7.50
N LEU A 37 -3.95 -7.02 -8.51
CA LEU A 37 -3.86 -8.31 -9.23
C LEU A 37 -2.63 -9.12 -8.82
N ALA A 38 -1.50 -8.46 -8.57
CA ALA A 38 -0.30 -9.08 -8.02
C ALA A 38 0.51 -8.02 -7.29
N VAL A 39 0.30 -7.88 -5.98
CA VAL A 39 0.90 -6.80 -5.17
C VAL A 39 1.58 -7.41 -3.94
N ARG A 40 2.91 -7.49 -3.99
CA ARG A 40 3.72 -8.14 -2.96
C ARG A 40 4.97 -7.37 -2.57
N SER A 41 5.48 -6.57 -3.48
CA SER A 41 6.64 -5.72 -3.27
C SER A 41 6.53 -4.50 -4.18
N PRO A 42 7.36 -3.47 -3.99
CA PRO A 42 7.37 -2.31 -4.87
C PRO A 42 7.55 -2.67 -6.35
N TYR A 43 8.26 -3.76 -6.63
CA TYR A 43 8.57 -4.22 -8.00
C TYR A 43 7.65 -5.34 -8.50
N LEU A 44 6.87 -5.97 -7.61
CA LEU A 44 5.78 -6.88 -8.00
C LEU A 44 4.47 -6.24 -7.57
N SER A 45 3.97 -5.36 -8.43
CA SER A 45 2.85 -4.47 -8.14
C SER A 45 2.01 -4.21 -9.39
N ALA A 46 1.14 -5.14 -9.72
CA ALA A 46 0.21 -5.06 -10.84
C ALA A 46 -1.21 -4.77 -10.36
N TRP A 47 -1.84 -3.77 -10.98
CA TRP A 47 -3.16 -3.25 -10.64
C TRP A 47 -4.08 -3.20 -11.85
N LEU A 48 -5.36 -3.49 -11.66
CA LEU A 48 -6.40 -3.20 -12.65
C LEU A 48 -6.97 -1.80 -12.36
N PRO A 49 -6.75 -0.78 -13.22
CA PRO A 49 -7.39 0.51 -13.05
C PRO A 49 -8.90 0.38 -13.25
N GLN A 50 -9.70 0.66 -12.21
CA GLN A 50 -11.15 0.48 -12.23
C GLN A 50 -11.90 1.71 -12.70
N GLY A 51 -11.52 2.92 -12.24
CA GLY A 51 -12.29 4.13 -12.51
C GLY A 51 -13.80 3.92 -12.24
N ALA A 52 -14.64 4.10 -13.26
CA ALA A 52 -16.09 3.90 -13.17
C ALA A 52 -16.57 2.44 -13.31
N GLY A 53 -15.68 1.45 -13.17
CA GLY A 53 -16.02 0.02 -13.22
C GLY A 53 -15.47 -0.73 -14.44
N THR A 54 -14.23 -0.44 -14.82
CA THR A 54 -13.47 -1.17 -15.85
C THR A 54 -13.47 -2.68 -15.58
N SER A 55 -13.80 -3.46 -16.60
CA SER A 55 -13.76 -4.92 -16.53
C SER A 55 -12.31 -5.43 -16.55
N LEU A 56 -12.07 -6.63 -15.99
CA LEU A 56 -10.80 -7.35 -16.18
C LEU A 56 -10.49 -7.59 -17.67
N THR A 57 -11.54 -7.66 -18.51
CA THR A 57 -11.46 -7.79 -19.97
C THR A 57 -11.37 -6.45 -20.67
N GLY A 58 -10.49 -6.37 -21.67
CA GLY A 58 -10.39 -5.21 -22.57
C GLY A 58 -9.58 -4.03 -22.04
N THR A 59 -8.88 -4.20 -20.91
CA THR A 59 -7.94 -3.19 -20.37
C THR A 59 -6.69 -3.88 -19.85
N TRP A 60 -5.52 -3.30 -20.10
CA TRP A 60 -4.27 -3.81 -19.54
C TRP A 60 -4.15 -3.46 -18.06
N PRO A 61 -3.66 -4.41 -17.23
CA PRO A 61 -3.11 -4.04 -15.94
C PRO A 61 -2.01 -3.00 -16.08
N THR A 62 -1.79 -2.25 -15.01
CA THR A 62 -0.71 -1.27 -14.91
C THR A 62 0.16 -1.57 -13.71
N PHE A 63 1.44 -1.22 -13.82
CA PHE A 63 2.29 -1.00 -12.67
C PHE A 63 1.75 0.17 -11.85
N TRP A 64 2.17 0.32 -10.59
CA TRP A 64 1.66 1.38 -9.72
C TRP A 64 1.96 2.79 -10.24
N THR A 65 3.02 2.97 -11.04
CA THR A 65 3.34 4.23 -11.74
C THR A 65 2.59 4.45 -13.06
N GLY A 66 1.69 3.53 -13.44
CA GLY A 66 0.83 3.66 -14.62
C GLY A 66 1.39 3.08 -15.92
N SER A 67 2.64 2.59 -15.94
CA SER A 67 3.16 1.82 -17.10
C SER A 67 2.37 0.51 -17.27
N PHE A 68 2.11 0.11 -18.51
CA PHE A 68 1.33 -1.11 -18.76
C PHE A 68 2.12 -2.37 -18.38
N LEU A 69 1.42 -3.31 -17.77
CA LEU A 69 1.89 -4.67 -17.52
C LEU A 69 1.01 -5.60 -18.35
N GLY A 70 1.49 -5.96 -19.53
CA GLY A 70 0.75 -6.86 -20.42
C GLY A 70 0.55 -8.21 -19.73
N TRP A 71 -0.70 -8.52 -19.43
CA TRP A 71 -1.13 -9.79 -18.88
C TRP A 71 -2.46 -10.14 -19.51
N THR A 72 -2.46 -11.21 -20.30
CA THR A 72 -3.57 -11.57 -21.16
C THR A 72 -4.14 -12.92 -20.81
N GLY A 73 -5.41 -13.10 -21.18
CA GLY A 73 -6.15 -14.32 -20.96
C GLY A 73 -7.11 -14.63 -22.10
N TYR A 74 -6.99 -15.83 -22.70
CA TYR A 74 -8.00 -16.38 -23.59
C TYR A 74 -8.60 -17.66 -23.03
N VAL A 75 -9.87 -17.91 -23.35
CA VAL A 75 -10.55 -19.18 -23.09
C VAL A 75 -11.23 -19.64 -24.36
N SER A 76 -11.11 -20.93 -24.69
CA SER A 76 -11.93 -21.58 -25.72
C SER A 76 -12.97 -22.44 -25.02
N VAL A 77 -14.25 -22.20 -25.35
CA VAL A 77 -15.40 -23.00 -24.90
C VAL A 77 -16.06 -23.60 -26.13
N ASP A 78 -15.99 -24.92 -26.27
CA ASP A 78 -16.48 -25.67 -27.43
C ASP A 78 -15.99 -25.10 -28.77
N GLY A 79 -14.72 -24.68 -28.81
CA GLY A 79 -14.07 -24.10 -29.99
C GLY A 79 -14.33 -22.61 -30.19
N THR A 80 -15.20 -21.98 -29.40
CA THR A 80 -15.43 -20.52 -29.44
C THR A 80 -14.48 -19.82 -28.48
N ALA A 81 -13.66 -18.91 -28.99
CA ALA A 81 -12.70 -18.16 -28.19
C ALA A 81 -13.32 -16.89 -27.55
N TYR A 82 -12.93 -16.61 -26.32
CA TYR A 82 -13.26 -15.40 -25.57
C TYR A 82 -11.99 -14.81 -24.93
N ASN A 83 -11.88 -13.49 -24.90
CA ASN A 83 -10.89 -12.78 -24.09
C ASN A 83 -11.42 -12.66 -22.64
N TRP A 84 -10.70 -13.17 -21.65
CA TRP A 84 -11.08 -13.06 -20.23
C TRP A 84 -10.19 -12.10 -19.42
N MET A 85 -9.07 -11.62 -19.99
CA MET A 85 -8.21 -10.62 -19.34
C MET A 85 -7.32 -9.86 -20.33
N GLY A 86 -7.12 -8.57 -20.06
CA GLY A 86 -6.21 -7.74 -20.84
C GLY A 86 -6.84 -7.20 -22.13
N ALA A 87 -6.05 -6.47 -22.91
CA ALA A 87 -6.44 -5.91 -24.20
C ALA A 87 -5.51 -6.39 -25.34
N PRO A 88 -5.29 -7.71 -25.50
CA PRO A 88 -4.36 -8.25 -26.49
C PRO A 88 -4.78 -7.89 -27.92
N ALA A 89 -3.81 -7.45 -28.73
CA ALA A 89 -3.98 -7.15 -30.15
C ALA A 89 -3.23 -8.18 -31.00
N VAL A 90 -3.74 -9.41 -31.05
CA VAL A 90 -3.12 -10.50 -31.83
C VAL A 90 -3.63 -10.48 -33.27
N PRO A 91 -2.74 -10.44 -34.29
CA PRO A 91 -3.16 -10.45 -35.69
C PRO A 91 -4.09 -11.63 -36.02
N ASN A 92 -5.21 -11.35 -36.69
CA ASN A 92 -6.23 -12.32 -37.11
C ASN A 92 -6.98 -13.03 -35.96
N LEU A 93 -6.86 -12.55 -34.72
CA LEU A 93 -7.59 -13.08 -33.57
C LEU A 93 -8.40 -11.95 -32.92
N SER A 94 -9.73 -11.99 -33.05
CA SER A 94 -10.64 -10.98 -32.48
C SER A 94 -11.83 -11.64 -31.76
N PRO A 95 -11.58 -12.42 -30.68
CA PRO A 95 -12.64 -13.03 -29.91
C PRO A 95 -13.48 -11.98 -29.18
N ALA A 96 -14.72 -12.34 -28.83
CA ALA A 96 -15.53 -11.52 -27.95
C ALA A 96 -14.92 -11.46 -26.53
N ASN A 97 -15.15 -10.38 -25.80
CA ASN A 97 -14.81 -10.34 -24.37
C ASN A 97 -15.78 -11.22 -23.58
N ALA A 98 -15.23 -11.97 -22.62
CA ALA A 98 -16.02 -12.58 -21.56
C ALA A 98 -16.70 -11.47 -20.73
N THR A 99 -17.95 -11.73 -20.34
CA THR A 99 -18.77 -10.74 -19.62
C THR A 99 -18.51 -10.87 -18.14
N GLN A 100 -17.90 -9.86 -17.52
CA GLN A 100 -17.74 -9.81 -16.07
C GLN A 100 -19.12 -9.76 -15.39
N LYS A 101 -19.31 -10.62 -14.40
CA LYS A 101 -20.51 -10.73 -13.56
C LYS A 101 -20.29 -10.08 -12.19
N SER A 102 -19.14 -10.33 -11.60
CA SER A 102 -18.77 -9.76 -10.31
C SER A 102 -17.26 -9.62 -10.13
N MET A 103 -16.90 -8.76 -9.18
CA MET A 103 -15.56 -8.64 -8.61
C MET A 103 -15.71 -8.57 -7.09
N SER A 104 -14.92 -9.31 -6.34
CA SER A 104 -14.83 -9.15 -4.89
C SER A 104 -13.38 -9.15 -4.43
N TYR A 105 -13.10 -8.55 -3.27
CA TYR A 105 -11.77 -8.60 -2.68
C TYR A 105 -11.78 -8.70 -1.16
N THR A 106 -10.70 -9.29 -0.66
CA THR A 106 -10.31 -9.31 0.75
C THR A 106 -8.97 -8.58 0.89
N SER A 107 -8.37 -8.61 2.08
CA SER A 107 -7.03 -8.04 2.31
C SER A 107 -5.92 -8.69 1.47
N THR A 108 -6.11 -9.92 0.98
CA THR A 108 -5.06 -10.68 0.29
C THR A 108 -5.47 -11.25 -1.06
N GLN A 109 -6.75 -11.21 -1.40
CA GLN A 109 -7.25 -11.84 -2.63
C GLN A 109 -8.26 -10.96 -3.35
N SER A 110 -8.14 -10.85 -4.66
CA SER A 110 -9.17 -10.32 -5.56
C SER A 110 -9.73 -11.44 -6.44
N THR A 111 -11.05 -11.49 -6.56
CA THR A 111 -11.79 -12.56 -7.25
C THR A 111 -12.69 -11.96 -8.31
N PHE A 112 -12.62 -12.48 -9.53
CA PHE A 112 -13.47 -12.08 -10.64
C PHE A 112 -14.29 -13.26 -11.12
N VAL A 113 -15.57 -13.04 -11.44
CA VAL A 113 -16.41 -14.02 -12.13
C VAL A 113 -16.78 -13.47 -13.49
N LEU A 114 -16.49 -14.22 -14.55
CA LEU A 114 -16.79 -13.84 -15.93
C LEU A 114 -17.54 -14.96 -16.64
N SER A 115 -18.43 -14.61 -17.56
CA SER A 115 -19.15 -15.55 -18.40
C SER A 115 -18.58 -15.58 -19.82
N ALA A 116 -18.21 -16.76 -20.29
CA ALA A 116 -17.72 -17.06 -21.63
C ALA A 116 -18.67 -18.08 -22.28
N GLY A 117 -19.78 -17.59 -22.85
CA GLY A 117 -20.83 -18.47 -23.38
C GLY A 117 -21.46 -19.33 -22.27
N PRO A 118 -21.54 -20.66 -22.43
CA PRO A 118 -22.18 -21.56 -21.47
C PRO A 118 -21.30 -21.89 -20.24
N VAL A 119 -20.15 -21.23 -20.09
CA VAL A 119 -19.21 -21.46 -18.98
C VAL A 119 -18.94 -20.17 -18.23
N ASP A 120 -18.92 -20.25 -16.91
CA ASP A 120 -18.40 -19.21 -16.03
C ASP A 120 -16.96 -19.53 -15.62
N LEU A 121 -16.11 -18.51 -15.66
CA LEU A 121 -14.76 -18.51 -15.14
C LEU A 121 -14.72 -17.79 -13.79
N THR A 122 -14.03 -18.38 -12.81
CA THR A 122 -13.64 -17.70 -11.56
C THR A 122 -12.14 -17.54 -11.55
N ILE A 123 -11.66 -16.30 -11.47
CA ILE A 123 -10.24 -15.94 -11.46
C ILE A 123 -9.93 -15.38 -10.07
N ASN A 124 -9.02 -16.03 -9.35
CA ASN A 124 -8.54 -15.60 -8.04
C ASN A 124 -7.10 -15.11 -8.16
N PHE A 125 -6.86 -13.85 -7.81
CA PHE A 125 -5.56 -13.23 -7.67
C PHE A 125 -5.21 -13.16 -6.19
N LEU A 126 -4.21 -13.93 -5.75
CA LEU A 126 -3.80 -14.04 -4.35
C LEU A 126 -2.42 -13.43 -4.15
N SER A 127 -2.33 -12.48 -3.22
CA SER A 127 -1.10 -11.91 -2.70
C SER A 127 -0.97 -12.30 -1.22
N PRO A 128 -0.31 -13.43 -0.89
CA PRO A 128 -0.32 -13.98 0.45
C PRO A 128 0.40 -13.06 1.45
N VAL A 129 -0.11 -13.06 2.68
CA VAL A 129 0.49 -12.38 3.84
C VAL A 129 0.61 -13.40 4.96
N GLU A 130 1.85 -13.78 5.29
CA GLU A 130 2.17 -14.87 6.22
C GLU A 130 3.01 -14.35 7.39
N PRO A 131 2.41 -13.59 8.34
CA PRO A 131 3.17 -12.80 9.32
C PRO A 131 4.01 -13.65 10.30
N THR A 132 3.69 -14.94 10.44
CA THR A 132 4.40 -15.88 11.30
C THR A 132 5.54 -16.62 10.59
N ASP A 133 5.70 -16.45 9.28
CA ASP A 133 6.72 -17.08 8.46
C ASP A 133 7.43 -16.00 7.64
N LEU A 134 8.48 -15.42 8.21
CA LEU A 134 9.19 -14.29 7.60
C LEU A 134 9.79 -14.62 6.23
N VAL A 135 10.12 -15.88 5.96
CA VAL A 135 10.58 -16.31 4.64
C VAL A 135 9.44 -16.15 3.64
N LYS A 136 8.26 -16.71 3.93
CA LYS A 136 7.09 -16.53 3.05
C LYS A 136 6.65 -15.07 2.95
N LEU A 137 6.67 -14.34 4.06
CA LEU A 137 6.31 -12.91 4.10
C LEU A 137 7.22 -12.08 3.20
N GLY A 138 8.54 -12.34 3.23
CA GLY A 138 9.52 -11.65 2.40
C GLY A 138 9.63 -12.18 0.96
N THR A 139 8.93 -13.27 0.61
CA THR A 139 9.01 -13.83 -0.73
C THR A 139 8.04 -13.11 -1.67
N PRO A 140 8.51 -12.53 -2.80
CA PRO A 140 7.68 -11.77 -3.72
C PRO A 140 6.94 -12.69 -4.70
N PHE A 141 6.08 -13.59 -4.18
CA PHE A 141 5.19 -14.42 -4.99
C PHE A 141 3.74 -13.97 -4.87
N SER A 142 3.06 -13.93 -6.01
CA SER A 142 1.61 -13.84 -6.13
C SER A 142 1.12 -15.00 -6.99
N TYR A 143 -0.14 -15.39 -6.81
CA TYR A 143 -0.75 -16.51 -7.50
C TYR A 143 -1.98 -16.06 -8.26
N MET A 144 -2.18 -16.60 -9.45
CA MET A 144 -3.44 -16.53 -10.17
C MET A 144 -3.98 -17.96 -10.32
N ALA A 145 -5.19 -18.20 -9.84
CA ALA A 145 -5.88 -19.47 -9.99
C ALA A 145 -7.17 -19.27 -10.79
N ILE A 146 -7.42 -20.14 -11.76
CA ILE A 146 -8.59 -20.06 -12.63
C ILE A 146 -9.37 -21.37 -12.55
N SER A 147 -10.68 -21.30 -12.35
CA SER A 147 -11.59 -22.43 -12.46
C SER A 147 -12.72 -22.14 -13.44
N ALA A 148 -13.23 -23.17 -14.11
CA ALA A 148 -14.32 -23.08 -15.05
C ALA A 148 -15.48 -23.99 -14.60
N ALA A 149 -16.72 -23.50 -14.71
CA ALA A 149 -17.93 -24.26 -14.41
C ALA A 149 -19.01 -23.99 -15.46
N ALA A 150 -19.76 -25.01 -15.86
CA ALA A 150 -20.91 -24.84 -16.75
C ALA A 150 -22.00 -24.01 -16.05
N ASN A 151 -22.61 -23.07 -16.78
CA ASN A 151 -23.69 -22.21 -16.28
C ASN A 151 -25.07 -22.57 -16.87
N ASP A 152 -25.12 -23.55 -17.76
CA ASP A 152 -26.33 -24.07 -18.42
C ASP A 152 -26.67 -25.52 -18.02
N GLY A 153 -25.84 -26.15 -17.18
CA GLY A 153 -25.96 -27.54 -16.76
C GLY A 153 -25.41 -28.56 -17.76
N GLY A 154 -24.78 -28.11 -18.84
CA GLY A 154 -24.14 -28.94 -19.87
C GLY A 154 -22.72 -29.39 -19.53
N SER A 155 -22.15 -30.19 -20.43
CA SER A 155 -20.73 -30.55 -20.43
C SER A 155 -20.05 -29.83 -21.58
N HIS A 156 -18.93 -29.15 -21.30
CA HIS A 156 -18.22 -28.31 -22.27
C HIS A 156 -16.74 -28.66 -22.31
N ASN A 157 -16.13 -28.52 -23.49
CA ASN A 157 -14.68 -28.55 -23.64
C ASN A 157 -14.11 -27.16 -23.38
N VAL A 158 -13.24 -27.04 -22.39
CA VAL A 158 -12.63 -25.77 -21.98
C VAL A 158 -11.12 -25.84 -22.14
N SER A 159 -10.53 -24.83 -22.76
CA SER A 159 -9.07 -24.62 -22.81
C SER A 159 -8.75 -23.20 -22.41
N ILE A 160 -7.82 -23.03 -21.47
CA ILE A 160 -7.46 -21.73 -20.91
C ILE A 160 -6.02 -21.40 -21.33
N TYR A 161 -5.80 -20.15 -21.70
CA TYR A 161 -4.51 -19.58 -22.03
C TYR A 161 -4.29 -18.32 -21.20
N SER A 162 -3.09 -18.14 -20.67
CA SER A 162 -2.63 -16.88 -20.09
C SER A 162 -1.17 -16.66 -20.44
N ASP A 163 -0.78 -15.40 -20.58
CA ASP A 163 0.59 -15.01 -20.87
C ASP A 163 0.86 -13.59 -20.35
N ILE A 164 2.13 -13.28 -20.16
CA ILE A 164 2.61 -11.95 -19.78
C ILE A 164 3.60 -11.42 -20.82
N THR A 165 3.78 -10.12 -20.87
CA THR A 165 4.75 -9.47 -21.75
C THR A 165 6.05 -9.12 -20.98
N ALA A 166 7.08 -8.66 -21.68
CA ALA A 166 8.41 -8.43 -21.10
C ALA A 166 8.47 -7.22 -20.14
N GLU A 167 7.49 -6.34 -20.18
CA GLU A 167 7.33 -5.16 -19.32
C GLU A 167 7.26 -5.51 -17.82
N TRP A 168 6.96 -6.77 -17.48
CA TRP A 168 7.05 -7.29 -16.11
C TRP A 168 8.48 -7.42 -15.58
N ALA A 169 9.47 -7.45 -16.48
CA ALA A 169 10.85 -7.74 -16.15
C ALA A 169 11.81 -6.58 -16.44
N VAL A 170 11.38 -5.57 -17.21
CA VAL A 170 12.19 -4.40 -17.58
C VAL A 170 11.33 -3.14 -17.65
N GLY A 171 11.79 -2.06 -17.02
CA GLY A 171 11.15 -0.73 -17.11
C GLY A 171 11.53 0.07 -18.36
N ASP A 172 12.65 -0.27 -19.00
CA ASP A 172 13.06 0.27 -20.30
C ASP A 172 12.60 -0.68 -21.42
N THR A 173 11.54 -0.29 -22.11
CA THR A 173 10.93 -1.09 -23.19
C THR A 173 11.78 -1.16 -24.46
N THR A 174 12.89 -0.43 -24.53
CA THR A 174 13.87 -0.55 -25.63
C THR A 174 14.91 -1.64 -25.38
N GLN A 175 14.97 -2.17 -24.15
CA GLN A 175 15.94 -3.18 -23.77
C GLN A 175 15.55 -4.57 -24.26
N LEU A 176 16.53 -5.30 -24.81
CA LEU A 176 16.35 -6.71 -25.14
C LEU A 176 16.26 -7.57 -23.87
N VAL A 177 15.29 -8.47 -23.84
CA VAL A 177 15.15 -9.48 -22.77
C VAL A 177 15.59 -10.86 -23.26
N ASN A 178 16.10 -11.67 -22.34
CA ASN A 178 16.21 -13.11 -22.52
C ASN A 178 14.96 -13.77 -21.96
N TRP A 179 14.35 -14.66 -22.74
CA TRP A 179 13.20 -15.44 -22.32
C TRP A 179 13.48 -16.92 -22.53
N THR A 180 13.34 -17.72 -21.47
CA THR A 180 13.48 -19.17 -21.53
C THR A 180 12.26 -19.83 -20.90
N SER A 181 11.84 -20.94 -21.50
CA SER A 181 10.70 -21.71 -21.04
C SER A 181 11.14 -23.16 -20.84
N THR A 182 10.85 -23.71 -19.67
CA THR A 182 11.13 -25.11 -19.35
C THR A 182 9.87 -25.78 -18.83
N THR A 183 9.71 -27.07 -19.12
CA THR A 183 8.55 -27.85 -18.66
C THR A 183 9.03 -29.04 -17.86
N THR A 184 8.45 -29.24 -16.68
CA THR A 184 8.68 -30.41 -15.83
C THR A 184 7.33 -30.99 -15.42
N GLY A 185 6.94 -32.12 -16.02
CA GLY A 185 5.59 -32.67 -15.85
C GLY A 185 4.53 -31.69 -16.35
N ASP A 186 3.58 -31.35 -15.49
CA ASP A 186 2.48 -30.42 -15.79
C ASP A 186 2.82 -28.95 -15.45
N VAL A 187 4.06 -28.67 -15.02
CA VAL A 187 4.51 -27.33 -14.65
C VAL A 187 5.34 -26.72 -15.76
N TRP A 188 4.93 -25.53 -16.20
CA TRP A 188 5.69 -24.67 -17.09
C TRP A 188 6.35 -23.56 -16.26
N THR A 189 7.62 -23.31 -16.52
CA THR A 189 8.38 -22.23 -15.88
C THR A 189 8.93 -21.33 -16.97
N HIS A 190 8.60 -20.04 -16.86
CA HIS A 190 9.14 -18.98 -17.70
C HIS A 190 10.15 -18.19 -16.88
N GLN A 191 11.35 -18.01 -17.41
CA GLN A 191 12.36 -17.12 -16.85
C GLN A 191 12.62 -16.01 -17.87
N VAL A 192 12.26 -14.80 -17.48
CA VAL A 192 12.42 -13.57 -18.27
C VAL A 192 13.27 -12.57 -17.49
N GLY A 193 14.12 -11.84 -18.20
CA GLY A 193 14.91 -10.76 -17.61
C GLY A 193 15.72 -9.99 -18.66
N PRO A 194 16.27 -8.83 -18.30
CA PRO A 194 17.13 -8.06 -19.20
C PRO A 194 18.31 -8.91 -19.70
N SER A 195 18.62 -8.79 -20.99
CA SER A 195 19.76 -9.49 -21.59
C SER A 195 21.12 -9.01 -21.07
N ALA A 196 21.18 -7.76 -20.61
CA ALA A 196 22.34 -7.12 -20.01
C ALA A 196 21.94 -6.42 -18.69
N PRO A 197 21.75 -7.18 -17.60
CA PRO A 197 21.34 -6.60 -16.32
C PRO A 197 22.45 -5.73 -15.71
N ILE A 198 22.06 -4.58 -15.17
CA ILE A 198 22.92 -3.65 -14.42
C ILE A 198 22.50 -3.72 -12.95
N LEU A 199 23.48 -3.95 -12.09
CA LEU A 199 23.29 -4.12 -10.65
C LEU A 199 22.90 -2.78 -9.99
N TYR A 200 22.01 -2.81 -8.99
CA TYR A 200 21.62 -1.63 -8.21
C TYR A 200 21.03 -0.51 -9.06
N THR A 201 20.26 -0.89 -10.08
CA THR A 201 19.64 0.03 -11.03
C THR A 201 18.14 -0.20 -11.11
N GLU A 202 17.42 0.90 -11.29
CA GLU A 202 16.01 0.93 -11.64
C GLU A 202 15.79 1.77 -12.90
N PHE A 203 14.70 1.49 -13.59
CA PHE A 203 14.20 2.32 -14.68
C PHE A 203 12.70 2.56 -14.46
N ASN A 204 12.30 3.82 -14.25
CA ASN A 204 10.89 4.18 -13.99
C ASN A 204 10.25 3.36 -12.85
N ASP A 205 10.98 3.20 -11.74
CA ASP A 205 10.58 2.42 -10.55
C ASP A 205 10.46 0.90 -10.78
N HIS A 206 10.86 0.39 -11.95
CA HIS A 206 11.03 -1.05 -12.17
C HIS A 206 12.45 -1.46 -11.82
N THR A 207 12.59 -2.55 -11.07
CA THR A 207 13.90 -3.12 -10.79
C THR A 207 14.56 -3.63 -12.06
N HIS A 208 15.83 -3.30 -12.27
CA HIS A 208 16.61 -3.83 -13.37
C HIS A 208 17.37 -5.10 -12.95
N ARG A 209 18.10 -5.04 -11.83
CA ARG A 209 18.66 -6.19 -11.11
C ARG A 209 19.15 -5.78 -9.73
N LEU A 210 18.49 -6.28 -8.68
CA LEU A 210 18.78 -6.03 -7.26
C LEU A 210 18.93 -4.54 -6.97
N VAL A 211 18.00 -3.93 -6.26
CA VAL A 211 18.10 -2.50 -5.96
C VAL A 211 18.88 -2.29 -4.66
N LEU A 212 19.81 -1.33 -4.66
CA LEU A 212 20.36 -0.77 -3.44
C LEU A 212 19.54 0.48 -3.15
N ALA A 213 18.84 0.51 -2.01
CA ALA A 213 18.29 1.76 -1.51
C ALA A 213 19.47 2.66 -1.14
N THR A 214 19.83 3.55 -2.06
CA THR A 214 20.77 4.64 -1.77
C THR A 214 19.92 5.80 -1.26
N GLY A 215 20.37 6.48 -0.20
CA GLY A 215 19.61 7.60 0.40
C GLY A 215 19.10 8.61 -0.63
N TYR A 216 18.01 9.29 -0.29
CA TYR A 216 17.33 10.20 -1.20
C TYR A 216 18.29 11.25 -1.77
N THR A 217 18.34 11.41 -3.10
CA THR A 217 19.09 12.49 -3.73
C THR A 217 18.14 13.63 -4.01
N ASP A 218 18.29 14.78 -3.33
CA ASP A 218 17.70 15.99 -3.88
C ASP A 218 18.36 16.19 -5.26
N ASN A 219 17.57 16.41 -6.31
CA ASN A 219 18.04 16.44 -7.70
C ASN A 219 19.03 17.60 -8.01
N SER A 220 19.63 18.23 -7.00
CA SER A 220 20.56 19.35 -7.11
C SER A 220 21.85 19.25 -6.28
N THR A 221 21.95 18.45 -5.21
CA THR A 221 23.15 18.47 -4.32
C THR A 221 23.79 17.11 -3.96
N GLY A 222 23.19 15.98 -4.35
CA GLY A 222 23.71 14.65 -4.03
C GLY A 222 22.83 13.92 -3.01
N VAL A 223 23.32 12.81 -2.44
CA VAL A 223 22.58 12.03 -1.43
C VAL A 223 22.43 12.87 -0.17
N GLU A 224 21.19 13.02 0.30
CA GLU A 224 20.89 13.67 1.56
C GLU A 224 21.62 12.96 2.70
N ASN A 225 22.32 13.75 3.51
CA ASN A 225 23.09 13.21 4.61
C ASN A 225 22.15 12.98 5.81
N GLN A 226 21.63 11.75 5.93
CA GLN A 226 20.71 11.32 6.99
C GLN A 226 21.28 10.18 7.90
N PRO A 227 22.55 10.23 8.36
CA PRO A 227 23.21 9.09 8.98
C PRO A 227 22.62 8.64 10.32
N VAL A 228 21.97 9.51 11.10
CA VAL A 228 21.22 9.10 12.31
C VAL A 228 20.03 8.25 11.92
N GLU A 229 19.24 8.71 10.94
CA GLU A 229 18.04 8.00 10.50
C GLU A 229 18.40 6.66 9.86
N GLU A 230 19.34 6.65 8.90
CA GLU A 230 19.75 5.44 8.19
C GLU A 230 20.37 4.40 9.14
N SER A 231 21.23 4.84 10.06
CA SER A 231 21.81 3.94 11.07
C SER A 231 20.74 3.40 12.02
N GLY A 232 19.83 4.25 12.50
CA GLY A 232 18.76 3.88 13.41
C GLY A 232 17.79 2.88 12.79
N ASN A 233 17.32 3.16 11.57
CA ASN A 233 16.41 2.31 10.81
C ASN A 233 17.00 0.91 10.60
N MET A 234 18.26 0.83 10.16
CA MET A 234 18.95 -0.45 9.95
C MET A 234 19.07 -1.25 11.26
N LEU A 235 19.44 -0.60 12.36
CA LEU A 235 19.55 -1.26 13.67
C LEU A 235 18.20 -1.76 14.19
N ILE A 236 17.13 -0.96 14.05
CA ILE A 236 15.77 -1.35 14.44
C ILE A 236 15.30 -2.55 13.61
N MET A 237 15.45 -2.51 12.28
CA MET A 237 15.06 -3.61 11.39
C MET A 237 15.81 -4.91 11.71
N ILE A 238 17.13 -4.82 11.89
CA ILE A 238 17.98 -5.99 12.21
C ILE A 238 17.61 -6.57 13.57
N LEU A 239 17.39 -5.72 14.59
CA LEU A 239 16.97 -6.17 15.91
C LEU A 239 15.59 -6.85 15.85
N SER A 240 14.62 -6.25 15.16
CA SER A 240 13.29 -6.81 14.95
C SER A 240 13.37 -8.20 14.29
N TYR A 241 14.12 -8.34 13.20
CA TYR A 241 14.33 -9.62 12.54
C TYR A 241 14.99 -10.66 13.47
N THR A 242 16.04 -10.26 14.19
CA THR A 242 16.81 -11.16 15.07
C THR A 242 15.94 -11.64 16.25
N GLN A 243 15.12 -10.76 16.83
CA GLN A 243 14.19 -11.10 17.89
C GLN A 243 13.08 -12.04 17.39
N ALA A 244 12.54 -11.79 16.20
CA ALA A 244 11.45 -12.58 15.63
C ALA A 244 11.90 -13.99 15.20
N THR A 245 13.11 -14.11 14.65
CA THR A 245 13.64 -15.40 14.15
C THR A 245 14.44 -16.18 15.18
N ASN A 246 14.95 -15.50 16.22
CA ASN A 246 16.00 -16.01 17.09
C ASN A 246 17.25 -16.49 16.30
N ASP A 247 17.48 -15.93 15.10
CA ASP A 247 18.63 -16.24 14.25
C ASP A 247 19.62 -15.07 14.23
N THR A 248 20.87 -15.37 14.58
CA THR A 248 21.99 -14.41 14.58
C THR A 248 22.92 -14.58 13.38
N SER A 249 22.58 -15.46 12.44
CA SER A 249 23.39 -15.73 11.25
C SER A 249 23.58 -14.49 10.39
N LEU A 250 22.56 -13.63 10.26
CA LEU A 250 22.63 -12.39 9.51
C LEU A 250 23.48 -11.32 10.19
N ILE A 251 23.54 -11.27 11.52
CA ILE A 251 24.29 -10.20 12.22
C ILE A 251 25.79 -10.51 12.31
N LYS A 252 26.17 -11.80 12.45
CA LYS A 252 27.56 -12.20 12.69
C LYS A 252 28.56 -11.67 11.66
N PRO A 253 28.27 -11.67 10.35
CA PRO A 253 29.19 -11.12 9.35
C PRO A 253 29.31 -9.59 9.39
N TYR A 254 28.32 -8.89 9.96
CA TYR A 254 28.19 -7.43 9.90
C TYR A 254 28.36 -6.72 11.26
N ILE A 255 28.75 -7.43 12.33
CA ILE A 255 28.93 -6.84 13.67
C ILE A 255 29.74 -5.54 13.65
N SER A 256 30.86 -5.49 12.94
CA SER A 256 31.70 -4.28 12.89
C SER A 256 31.00 -3.07 12.25
N ALA A 257 30.09 -3.30 11.29
CA ALA A 257 29.28 -2.23 10.72
C ALA A 257 28.21 -1.76 11.71
N LEU A 258 27.54 -2.71 12.40
CA LEU A 258 26.55 -2.39 13.43
C LEU A 258 27.16 -1.62 14.60
N GLU A 259 28.37 -1.98 15.03
CA GLU A 259 29.14 -1.25 16.05
C GLU A 259 29.45 0.18 15.58
N THR A 260 29.89 0.34 14.33
CA THR A 260 30.16 1.67 13.75
C THR A 260 28.91 2.56 13.74
N TRP A 261 27.77 2.01 13.32
CA TRP A 261 26.49 2.73 13.34
C TRP A 261 26.02 3.05 14.77
N THR A 262 26.22 2.13 15.71
CA THR A 262 25.87 2.34 17.12
C THR A 262 26.71 3.44 17.74
N ASP A 263 28.04 3.42 17.56
CA ASP A 263 28.95 4.45 18.06
C ASP A 263 28.61 5.83 17.47
N TYR A 264 28.24 5.87 16.18
CA TYR A 264 27.77 7.09 15.54
C TYR A 264 26.50 7.63 16.22
N LEU A 265 25.49 6.78 16.45
CA LEU A 265 24.25 7.20 17.10
C LEU A 265 24.46 7.68 18.54
N VAL A 266 25.32 7.02 19.32
CA VAL A 266 25.65 7.45 20.69
C VAL A 266 26.19 8.89 20.71
N GLY A 267 26.98 9.27 19.70
CA GLY A 267 27.53 10.61 19.60
C GLY A 267 26.62 11.66 18.96
N ASN A 268 25.66 11.25 18.12
CA ASN A 268 24.96 12.17 17.21
C ASN A 268 23.43 12.16 17.33
N ALA A 269 22.80 11.15 17.93
CA ALA A 269 21.34 11.04 17.92
C ALA A 269 20.63 12.15 18.73
N LEU A 270 21.24 12.61 19.83
CA LEU A 270 20.65 13.66 20.70
C LEU A 270 20.80 15.07 20.11
N THR A 271 21.88 15.29 19.37
CA THR A 271 22.20 16.57 18.72
C THR A 271 22.65 16.28 17.29
N PRO A 272 21.70 16.04 16.37
CA PRO A 272 21.99 15.58 15.01
C PRO A 272 22.79 16.58 14.16
N GLY A 273 23.09 17.78 14.66
CA GLY A 273 23.87 18.76 13.91
C GLY A 273 23.10 19.26 12.69
N GLY A 274 23.76 19.40 11.54
CA GLY A 274 23.16 19.86 10.28
C GLY A 274 22.74 18.73 9.33
N GLN A 275 22.57 17.52 9.83
CA GLN A 275 22.09 16.39 9.03
C GLN A 275 20.57 16.47 8.84
N LEU A 276 20.06 15.88 7.75
CA LEU A 276 18.65 15.86 7.43
C LEU A 276 17.96 14.61 8.03
N SER A 277 16.64 14.63 8.01
CA SER A 277 15.75 13.49 8.28
C SER A 277 14.69 13.46 7.18
N THR A 278 14.13 12.31 6.85
CA THR A 278 13.13 12.16 5.77
C THR A 278 11.87 13.00 5.99
N ASP A 279 11.61 13.42 7.23
CA ASP A 279 10.48 14.26 7.62
C ASP A 279 10.80 15.77 7.71
N ASP A 280 11.99 16.21 7.28
CA ASP A 280 12.47 17.60 7.32
C ASP A 280 12.27 18.29 8.70
N PHE A 281 12.59 17.59 9.80
CA PHE A 281 12.53 18.18 11.13
C PHE A 281 13.61 19.26 11.31
N GLU A 282 13.24 20.41 11.91
CA GLU A 282 14.23 21.38 12.34
C GLU A 282 15.13 20.79 13.45
N PRO A 283 16.46 20.95 13.38
CA PRO A 283 17.36 20.43 14.41
C PRO A 283 17.16 21.19 15.73
N PHE A 284 16.88 20.45 16.82
CA PHE A 284 16.80 20.99 18.18
C PHE A 284 17.97 20.50 19.05
N PRO A 285 18.63 21.37 19.83
CA PRO A 285 19.64 20.95 20.79
C PRO A 285 19.02 20.31 22.05
N ASP A 286 19.32 19.04 22.32
CA ASP A 286 19.02 18.36 23.58
C ASP A 286 20.01 18.77 24.69
N THR A 287 19.50 19.02 25.90
CA THR A 287 20.29 19.31 27.11
C THR A 287 20.00 18.36 28.29
N ALA A 288 19.10 17.37 28.15
CA ALA A 288 18.53 16.62 29.27
C ALA A 288 19.12 15.21 29.51
N GLY A 289 20.11 14.76 28.73
CA GLY A 289 20.87 13.53 29.01
C GLY A 289 20.11 12.21 28.79
N ASN A 290 18.85 12.25 28.35
CA ASN A 290 18.09 11.12 27.81
C ASN A 290 17.00 11.64 26.83
N PHE A 291 17.06 11.25 25.56
CA PHE A 291 16.21 11.76 24.48
C PHE A 291 14.71 11.60 24.74
N SER A 292 14.27 10.45 25.27
CA SER A 292 12.84 10.23 25.50
C SER A 292 12.34 11.06 26.67
N THR A 293 13.17 11.26 27.69
CA THR A 293 12.87 12.17 28.81
C THR A 293 12.84 13.61 28.31
N PHE A 294 13.76 14.00 27.43
CA PHE A 294 13.75 15.31 26.78
C PHE A 294 12.46 15.54 25.97
N ILE A 295 12.08 14.59 25.10
CA ILE A 295 10.84 14.67 24.32
C ILE A 295 9.64 14.77 25.25
N VAL A 296 9.50 13.88 26.23
CA VAL A 296 8.35 13.93 27.15
C VAL A 296 8.32 15.22 27.96
N GLN A 297 9.46 15.76 28.39
CA GLN A 297 9.49 17.00 29.16
C GLN A 297 9.27 18.26 28.30
N THR A 298 9.76 18.27 27.07
CA THR A 298 9.83 19.46 26.22
C THR A 298 8.71 19.52 25.20
N ALA A 299 8.33 18.36 24.67
CA ALA A 299 7.29 18.24 23.65
C ALA A 299 5.90 18.16 24.26
N THR A 300 5.71 17.66 25.48
CA THR A 300 4.36 17.58 26.08
C THR A 300 3.72 18.98 26.15
N ASP A 301 2.46 19.07 25.72
CA ASP A 301 1.68 20.30 25.77
C ASP A 301 1.52 20.83 27.20
N ALA A 302 1.18 22.11 27.32
CA ALA A 302 1.04 22.76 28.62
C ALA A 302 -0.04 22.09 29.52
N GLY A 303 -1.01 21.41 28.92
CA GLY A 303 -2.06 20.66 29.61
C GLY A 303 -1.67 19.22 29.99
N GLY A 304 -0.57 18.68 29.48
CA GLY A 304 -0.14 17.30 29.76
C GLY A 304 -0.97 16.23 29.06
N GLN A 305 -1.65 16.58 27.98
CA GLN A 305 -2.61 15.78 27.22
C GLN A 305 -2.00 15.10 25.99
N HIS A 306 -1.01 15.69 25.33
CA HIS A 306 -0.36 15.13 24.14
C HIS A 306 1.05 15.72 23.91
N LEU A 307 1.78 15.16 22.96
CA LEU A 307 3.04 15.68 22.43
C LEU A 307 2.77 16.77 21.37
N ASN A 308 3.50 17.86 21.44
CA ASN A 308 3.47 18.94 20.46
C ASN A 308 4.33 18.57 19.26
N PHE A 309 3.83 18.88 18.06
CA PHE A 309 4.65 18.88 16.84
C PHE A 309 5.71 19.98 16.90
N ASN A 310 5.30 21.21 17.23
CA ASN A 310 6.18 22.34 17.42
C ASN A 310 6.39 22.59 18.91
N TYR A 311 7.60 22.40 19.42
CA TYR A 311 7.89 22.54 20.84
C TYR A 311 7.56 23.95 21.35
N GLY A 312 6.86 24.00 22.49
CA GLY A 312 6.36 25.25 23.07
C GLY A 312 5.08 25.81 22.43
N ASN A 313 4.54 25.17 21.38
CA ASN A 313 3.24 25.51 20.80
C ASN A 313 2.18 24.47 21.17
N SER A 314 1.43 24.75 22.25
CA SER A 314 0.37 23.89 22.78
C SER A 314 -0.84 23.70 21.84
N SER A 315 -0.91 24.44 20.73
CA SER A 315 -1.94 24.24 19.72
C SER A 315 -1.51 23.23 18.64
N SER A 316 -0.25 22.81 18.65
CA SER A 316 0.30 21.88 17.66
C SER A 316 0.33 20.45 18.21
N TRP A 317 0.08 19.47 17.37
CA TRP A 317 0.11 18.04 17.71
C TRP A 317 0.53 17.23 16.49
N LEU A 318 0.97 15.99 16.68
CA LEU A 318 1.27 15.04 15.61
C LEU A 318 0.77 13.64 15.95
N SER A 319 0.54 12.83 14.92
CA SER A 319 0.50 11.37 15.04
C SER A 319 1.93 10.87 15.25
N ALA A 320 2.22 10.37 16.45
CA ALA A 320 3.56 9.94 16.84
C ALA A 320 3.87 8.53 16.31
N TYR A 321 3.66 8.28 15.02
CA TYR A 321 3.75 6.97 14.37
C TYR A 321 5.06 6.22 14.66
N ASN A 322 6.17 6.94 14.86
CA ASN A 322 7.48 6.37 15.19
C ASN A 322 7.50 5.62 16.55
N LEU A 323 6.54 5.89 17.45
CA LEU A 323 6.38 5.12 18.70
C LEU A 323 6.04 3.65 18.45
N TRP A 324 5.57 3.30 17.24
CA TRP A 324 5.41 1.91 16.83
C TRP A 324 6.70 1.11 16.93
N ALA A 325 7.85 1.69 16.58
CA ALA A 325 9.12 0.99 16.67
C ALA A 325 9.45 0.58 18.11
N ASP A 326 9.25 1.47 19.10
CA ASP A 326 9.48 1.16 20.53
C ASP A 326 8.63 -0.04 20.99
N LYS A 327 7.38 -0.12 20.51
CA LYS A 327 6.48 -1.24 20.78
C LYS A 327 6.92 -2.53 20.08
N LEU A 328 7.29 -2.44 18.79
CA LEU A 328 7.72 -3.57 17.97
C LEU A 328 8.92 -4.29 18.60
N ILE A 329 9.98 -3.55 18.95
CA ILE A 329 11.22 -4.13 19.53
C ILE A 329 11.25 -4.16 21.06
N LYS A 330 10.16 -3.73 21.71
CA LYS A 330 9.92 -3.79 23.16
C LYS A 330 11.00 -3.10 23.98
N THR A 331 11.51 -1.97 23.52
CA THR A 331 12.54 -1.21 24.23
C THR A 331 11.97 -0.48 25.45
N ASN A 332 10.67 -0.16 25.44
CA ASN A 332 9.95 0.59 26.49
C ASN A 332 10.65 1.91 26.84
N VAL A 333 11.18 2.58 25.82
CA VAL A 333 11.87 3.87 25.92
C VAL A 333 10.87 4.98 26.25
N PHE A 334 9.64 4.86 25.76
CA PHE A 334 8.53 5.75 26.09
C PHE A 334 7.67 5.12 27.19
N PRO A 335 7.39 5.85 28.29
CA PRO A 335 6.47 5.38 29.31
C PRO A 335 5.06 5.12 28.76
N GLN A 336 4.37 4.12 29.31
CA GLN A 336 2.99 3.79 28.91
C GLN A 336 2.03 4.98 29.04
N ASP A 337 2.26 5.90 29.98
CA ASP A 337 1.42 7.09 30.13
C ASP A 337 1.48 8.04 28.93
N VAL A 338 2.59 8.04 28.18
CA VAL A 338 2.70 8.78 26.92
C VAL A 338 1.78 8.15 25.88
N ILE A 339 1.82 6.82 25.74
CA ILE A 339 0.96 6.08 24.80
C ILE A 339 -0.52 6.30 25.13
N ASP A 340 -0.89 6.27 26.41
CA ASP A 340 -2.27 6.45 26.85
C ASP A 340 -2.77 7.89 26.61
N LYS A 341 -1.92 8.90 26.80
CA LYS A 341 -2.21 10.31 26.50
C LYS A 341 -2.39 10.54 25.01
N GLU A 342 -1.44 10.08 24.19
CA GLU A 342 -1.53 10.16 22.73
C GLU A 342 -2.80 9.45 22.22
N THR A 343 -3.09 8.26 22.73
CA THR A 343 -4.30 7.51 22.38
C THR A 343 -5.58 8.29 22.72
N ALA A 344 -5.64 8.89 23.91
CA ALA A 344 -6.78 9.70 24.34
C ALA A 344 -6.93 10.98 23.50
N TRP A 345 -5.82 11.58 23.08
CA TRP A 345 -5.80 12.72 22.17
C TRP A 345 -6.29 12.34 20.78
N TYR A 346 -5.76 11.27 20.19
CA TYR A 346 -6.16 10.84 18.83
C TYR A 346 -7.64 10.53 18.75
N LYS A 347 -8.25 10.01 19.82
CA LYS A 347 -9.70 9.81 19.90
C LYS A 347 -10.52 11.04 19.54
N THR A 348 -9.99 12.25 19.76
CA THR A 348 -10.65 13.51 19.41
C THR A 348 -10.23 14.07 18.05
N GLN A 349 -9.22 13.48 17.41
CA GLN A 349 -8.63 13.95 16.15
C GLN A 349 -8.96 13.05 14.95
N VAL A 350 -9.38 11.79 15.16
CA VAL A 350 -9.78 10.91 14.04
C VAL A 350 -10.96 11.53 13.28
N GLY A 351 -10.72 11.84 12.01
CA GLY A 351 -11.70 12.35 11.06
C GLY A 351 -12.51 11.25 10.39
N GLN A 352 -13.26 11.62 9.34
CA GLN A 352 -14.10 10.67 8.61
C GLN A 352 -13.29 9.56 7.93
N TYR A 353 -12.09 9.89 7.45
CA TYR A 353 -11.28 9.02 6.61
C TYR A 353 -9.97 8.58 7.27
N GLY A 354 -9.68 9.00 8.50
CA GLY A 354 -8.46 8.60 9.20
C GLY A 354 -8.01 9.62 10.23
N LEU A 355 -6.77 9.48 10.68
CA LEU A 355 -6.13 10.38 11.63
C LEU A 355 -5.14 11.27 10.89
N ALA A 356 -5.39 12.58 10.87
CA ALA A 356 -4.46 13.53 10.28
C ALA A 356 -3.04 13.37 10.84
N LEU A 357 -2.05 13.58 9.98
CA LEU A 357 -0.64 13.45 10.32
C LEU A 357 -0.28 14.36 11.51
N ASP A 358 -0.78 15.59 11.48
CA ASP A 358 -0.52 16.60 12.49
C ASP A 358 -1.50 17.77 12.37
N SER A 359 -1.34 18.74 13.27
CA SER A 359 -2.16 19.96 13.35
C SER A 359 -2.10 20.93 12.17
N ARG A 360 -1.18 20.78 11.21
CA ARG A 360 -0.99 21.74 10.11
C ARG A 360 -2.08 21.61 9.05
N GLU A 361 -2.44 20.38 8.72
CA GLU A 361 -3.23 20.08 7.53
C GLU A 361 -4.04 18.78 7.72
N PRO A 362 -5.22 18.65 7.09
CA PRO A 362 -6.16 17.54 7.30
C PRO A 362 -5.83 16.26 6.53
N TRP A 363 -4.55 15.95 6.33
CA TRP A 363 -4.07 14.85 5.49
C TRP A 363 -3.09 13.95 6.24
N SER A 364 -2.95 12.72 5.76
CA SER A 364 -2.05 11.74 6.36
C SER A 364 -1.55 10.74 5.34
N LYS A 365 -0.59 9.94 5.80
CA LYS A 365 -0.08 8.79 5.06
C LYS A 365 -0.68 7.51 5.58
N THR A 366 -1.16 6.65 4.68
CA THR A 366 -1.88 5.42 5.05
C THR A 366 -1.02 4.47 5.88
N ASP A 367 0.28 4.36 5.56
CA ASP A 367 1.26 3.56 6.29
C ASP A 367 1.56 4.12 7.69
N TRP A 368 1.77 5.43 7.82
CA TRP A 368 2.04 6.08 9.11
C TRP A 368 0.85 6.04 10.06
N GLU A 369 -0.37 6.17 9.53
CA GLU A 369 -1.58 5.96 10.30
C GLU A 369 -1.68 4.53 10.85
N LEU A 370 -1.31 3.52 10.05
CA LEU A 370 -1.36 2.13 10.52
C LEU A 370 -0.26 1.80 11.53
N TRP A 371 0.90 2.45 11.46
CA TRP A 371 1.88 2.44 12.54
C TRP A 371 1.29 3.04 13.82
N THR A 372 0.58 4.17 13.69
CA THR A 372 -0.12 4.79 14.81
C THR A 372 -1.17 3.86 15.42
N ALA A 373 -2.04 3.29 14.58
CA ALA A 373 -3.04 2.31 14.97
C ALA A 373 -2.43 1.07 15.64
N ALA A 374 -1.22 0.66 15.23
CA ALA A 374 -0.52 -0.47 15.83
C ALA A 374 -0.02 -0.19 17.25
N PHE A 375 0.32 1.05 17.59
CA PHE A 375 0.88 1.36 18.92
C PHE A 375 -0.13 1.79 19.98
N VAL A 376 -1.24 2.44 19.59
CA VAL A 376 -2.26 2.95 20.52
C VAL A 376 -2.77 1.89 21.51
N SER A 377 -3.18 2.33 22.70
CA SER A 377 -3.62 1.46 23.79
C SER A 377 -5.13 1.18 23.83
N ASP A 378 -5.94 1.94 23.09
CA ASP A 378 -7.40 1.78 22.98
C ASP A 378 -7.76 1.13 21.64
N THR A 379 -8.50 0.02 21.71
CA THR A 379 -8.98 -0.72 20.53
C THR A 379 -9.99 0.08 19.72
N ASP A 380 -10.82 0.92 20.36
CA ASP A 380 -11.80 1.73 19.63
C ASP A 380 -11.10 2.81 18.80
N VAL A 381 -10.04 3.42 19.35
CA VAL A 381 -9.22 4.41 18.62
C VAL A 381 -8.50 3.74 17.46
N ARG A 382 -7.87 2.58 17.71
CA ARG A 382 -7.23 1.78 16.65
C ARG A 382 -8.21 1.48 15.51
N ASN A 383 -9.39 0.95 15.86
CA ASN A 383 -10.39 0.58 14.87
C ASN A 383 -10.92 1.81 14.12
N SER A 384 -11.11 2.96 14.78
CA SER A 384 -11.54 4.18 14.09
C SER A 384 -10.54 4.68 13.04
N ILE A 385 -9.23 4.51 13.27
CA ILE A 385 -8.19 4.85 12.27
C ILE A 385 -8.30 3.90 11.08
N ILE A 386 -8.36 2.58 11.33
CA ILE A 386 -8.44 1.55 10.29
C ILE A 386 -9.73 1.68 9.48
N ASP A 387 -10.86 1.87 10.15
CA ASP A 387 -12.18 2.03 9.53
C ASP A 387 -12.23 3.32 8.70
N GLY A 388 -11.54 4.38 9.13
CA GLY A 388 -11.36 5.61 8.36
C GLY A 388 -10.67 5.35 7.01
N GLN A 389 -9.52 4.67 7.02
CA GLN A 389 -8.83 4.30 5.78
C GLN A 389 -9.68 3.40 4.90
N PHE A 390 -10.39 2.43 5.49
CA PHE A 390 -11.32 1.58 4.76
C PHE A 390 -12.45 2.41 4.11
N ALA A 391 -12.99 3.41 4.82
CA ALA A 391 -13.98 4.34 4.28
C ALA A 391 -13.42 5.19 3.13
N TYR A 392 -12.15 5.59 3.20
CA TYR A 392 -11.47 6.32 2.11
C TYR A 392 -11.36 5.47 0.84
N ILE A 393 -10.80 4.27 0.93
CA ILE A 393 -10.59 3.37 -0.24
C ILE A 393 -11.90 2.87 -0.85
N THR A 394 -12.99 2.83 -0.06
CA THR A 394 -14.32 2.39 -0.51
C THR A 394 -15.28 3.56 -0.80
N SER A 395 -14.81 4.80 -0.72
CA SER A 395 -15.66 5.99 -0.85
C SER A 395 -16.34 6.15 -2.22
N GLY A 396 -15.75 5.58 -3.28
CA GLY A 396 -16.19 5.79 -4.66
C GLY A 396 -16.09 7.26 -5.11
N ALA A 397 -15.31 8.08 -4.40
CA ALA A 397 -15.16 9.49 -4.70
C ALA A 397 -14.37 9.71 -5.99
N ALA A 398 -14.80 10.67 -6.82
CA ALA A 398 -14.13 10.99 -8.09
C ALA A 398 -12.69 11.52 -7.93
N GLY A 399 -12.31 11.96 -6.72
CA GLY A 399 -10.95 12.37 -6.38
C GLY A 399 -10.04 11.24 -5.90
N ASN A 400 -10.59 10.03 -5.67
CA ASN A 400 -9.83 8.84 -5.30
C ASN A 400 -9.70 7.93 -6.54
N ILE A 401 -8.60 8.06 -7.25
CA ILE A 401 -8.41 7.50 -8.60
C ILE A 401 -7.13 6.66 -8.74
N PHE A 402 -6.22 6.75 -7.77
CA PHE A 402 -4.96 6.01 -7.81
C PHE A 402 -5.06 4.63 -7.15
N PRO A 403 -4.19 3.67 -7.56
CA PRO A 403 -3.92 2.48 -6.76
C PRO A 403 -3.52 2.89 -5.34
N PHE A 404 -4.35 2.53 -4.36
CA PHE A 404 -4.22 2.83 -2.92
C PHE A 404 -3.18 3.91 -2.57
N SER A 405 -3.56 5.19 -2.73
CA SER A 405 -2.66 6.32 -2.48
C SER A 405 -2.09 6.24 -1.08
N ASP A 406 -0.78 6.48 -0.95
CA ASP A 406 -0.12 6.57 0.35
C ASP A 406 -0.18 7.97 0.97
N LEU A 407 -0.92 8.91 0.37
CA LEU A 407 -1.17 10.25 0.91
C LEU A 407 -2.56 10.76 0.51
N TYR A 408 -3.36 11.15 1.51
CA TYR A 408 -4.78 11.43 1.31
C TYR A 408 -5.37 12.33 2.41
N ASP A 409 -6.54 12.92 2.14
CA ASP A 409 -7.29 13.73 3.10
C ASP A 409 -8.11 12.87 4.08
N THR A 410 -7.95 13.15 5.37
CA THR A 410 -8.55 12.45 6.51
C THR A 410 -9.88 13.06 7.01
N GLY A 411 -10.28 14.25 6.53
CA GLY A 411 -11.55 14.97 6.80
C GLY A 411 -11.36 16.51 6.80
N ALA A 412 -12.26 17.39 6.32
CA ALA A 412 -13.73 17.46 6.41
C ALA A 412 -14.45 17.60 5.05
N GLY A 413 -13.87 17.06 3.98
CA GLY A 413 -14.37 17.14 2.60
C GLY A 413 -14.69 15.79 1.97
N THR A 414 -14.69 15.76 0.63
CA THR A 414 -14.79 14.52 -0.15
C THR A 414 -13.44 13.79 -0.14
N ALA A 415 -13.44 12.47 0.00
CA ALA A 415 -12.24 11.64 -0.14
C ALA A 415 -11.51 11.98 -1.46
N HIS A 416 -10.23 12.30 -1.37
CA HIS A 416 -9.41 12.60 -2.55
C HIS A 416 -7.95 12.28 -2.29
N ASP A 417 -7.28 11.89 -3.37
CA ASP A 417 -5.84 11.66 -3.39
C ASP A 417 -5.11 13.01 -3.38
N LEU A 418 -4.01 13.09 -2.65
CA LEU A 418 -3.20 14.30 -2.61
C LEU A 418 -1.97 14.13 -3.50
N ASN A 419 -1.87 15.01 -4.50
CA ASN A 419 -0.67 15.17 -5.31
C ASN A 419 0.06 16.42 -4.84
N LEU A 420 1.35 16.28 -4.55
CA LEU A 420 2.20 17.44 -4.29
C LEU A 420 2.85 17.87 -5.59
N VAL A 421 2.57 19.11 -6.01
CA VAL A 421 3.44 19.78 -6.96
C VAL A 421 4.72 20.12 -6.20
N SER A 422 5.85 19.66 -6.70
CA SER A 422 7.17 20.04 -6.17
C SER A 422 7.32 21.57 -6.06
N PRO A 423 8.31 22.07 -5.29
CA PRO A 423 8.61 23.49 -5.23
C PRO A 423 8.69 24.13 -6.62
N ALA A 424 8.16 25.34 -6.74
CA ALA A 424 8.04 26.05 -8.01
C ALA A 424 9.38 26.08 -8.78
N GLY A 425 9.38 25.51 -9.99
CA GLY A 425 10.54 25.48 -10.87
C GLY A 425 11.15 24.10 -11.12
N SER A 426 10.78 23.06 -10.35
CA SER A 426 11.33 21.71 -10.59
C SER A 426 10.63 20.94 -11.72
N GLY A 427 9.35 21.25 -11.98
CA GLY A 427 8.54 20.58 -13.01
C GLY A 427 8.09 19.16 -12.64
N ILE A 428 8.36 18.69 -11.42
CA ILE A 428 8.00 17.36 -10.93
C ILE A 428 6.65 17.42 -10.19
N THR A 429 5.73 16.52 -10.53
CA THR A 429 4.52 16.27 -9.73
C THR A 429 4.72 14.95 -9.02
N TYR A 430 4.71 14.96 -7.69
CA TYR A 430 4.74 13.74 -6.89
C TYR A 430 3.36 13.10 -6.92
N GLN A 431 3.28 11.90 -7.49
CA GLN A 431 2.08 11.08 -7.50
C GLN A 431 2.19 10.04 -6.39
N PHE A 432 1.29 10.14 -5.42
CA PHE A 432 1.17 9.20 -4.31
C PHE A 432 0.17 8.12 -4.74
N GLN A 433 0.68 6.94 -5.12
CA GLN A 433 -0.12 5.88 -5.74
C GLN A 433 0.50 4.51 -5.46
N ALA A 434 0.22 3.92 -4.29
CA ALA A 434 0.76 2.62 -3.88
C ALA A 434 2.30 2.53 -3.98
N ARG A 435 2.99 3.60 -3.55
CA ARG A 435 4.46 3.67 -3.47
C ARG A 435 5.03 2.55 -2.59
N PRO A 436 6.35 2.28 -2.64
CA PRO A 436 7.07 1.26 -1.85
C PRO A 436 6.89 1.23 -0.32
N VAL A 437 6.01 2.05 0.27
CA VAL A 437 5.71 2.11 1.70
C VAL A 437 4.65 1.10 2.15
N VAL A 438 4.09 0.32 1.21
CA VAL A 438 2.97 -0.61 1.46
C VAL A 438 3.22 -1.61 2.60
N GLY A 439 4.48 -1.95 2.90
CA GLY A 439 4.82 -2.82 4.04
C GLY A 439 4.32 -2.29 5.39
N GLY A 440 4.19 -0.97 5.56
CA GLY A 440 3.69 -0.36 6.78
C GLY A 440 2.25 -0.76 7.12
N HIS A 441 1.44 -1.13 6.13
CA HIS A 441 0.06 -1.58 6.37
C HIS A 441 -0.03 -2.93 7.09
N LEU A 442 1.08 -3.66 7.20
CA LEU A 442 1.18 -4.92 7.94
C LEU A 442 1.63 -4.73 9.40
N ALA A 443 1.82 -3.49 9.85
CA ALA A 443 2.36 -3.19 11.18
C ALA A 443 1.56 -3.85 12.32
N LEU A 444 0.24 -3.93 12.22
CA LEU A 444 -0.61 -4.59 13.21
C LEU A 444 -0.42 -6.12 13.27
N LEU A 445 0.15 -6.74 12.24
CA LEU A 445 0.37 -8.19 12.21
C LEU A 445 1.65 -8.60 12.95
N VAL A 446 2.53 -7.64 13.23
CA VAL A 446 3.86 -7.88 13.83
C VAL A 446 4.04 -7.18 15.19
N ALA A 447 3.12 -6.29 15.58
CA ALA A 447 3.17 -5.49 16.81
C ALA A 447 2.65 -6.21 18.07
#